data_AF-A0AAN8RC78-F1
#
_entry.id   AF-A0AAN8RC78-F1
#
_cell.length_a   1.000
_cell.length_b   1.000
_cell.length_c   1.000
_cell.angle_alpha   90.00
_cell.angle_beta   90.00
_cell.angle_gamma   90.00
#
_symmetry.space_group_name_H-M   'P 1'
#
loop_
_entity.id
_entity.type
_entity.pdbx_description
1 polymer ?
#
loop_
_entity_poly.entity_id
_entity_poly.type
_entity_poly.pdbx_seq_one_letter_code
_entity_poly.pdbx_strand_id
1 'polypeptide(L)'
;MDLPPASPEEVLSQAFDRLSHFHSPASVEIGLKAIDEYLALVCSTPVPICSPVVKRSAAAVVPDSQEKLSYPTSPWIKEFRKLQDGFEYNIAIRVLNCMDRILAEKRKNPQQDTLLTSCLQCLQGTLLLHPESRNLFAREIHMTTFIEMLSRRQSLGLRILTIDTLVSALLECPANMRTFEALNGLHTISLIFKNRQTPEKVRLRVTEFLYFYLLPEVEDSQHHHHQYQKHDHQQRDSGYSSAQVVVIGNERVMGPKTRSIKQKEEILGKYLKGVGGIVCDIKKFYGEGS
;
A
#
# COMPACT_ATOMS: atom_id res chain seq x y z
N MET A 1 -34.93 -10.51 -18.48
CA MET A 1 -34.73 -9.06 -18.27
C MET A 1 -33.31 -8.93 -17.79
N ASP A 2 -32.39 -8.70 -18.72
CA ASP A 2 -30.99 -8.49 -18.40
C ASP A 2 -30.86 -7.05 -17.91
N LEU A 3 -30.73 -6.86 -16.60
CA LEU A 3 -30.29 -5.57 -16.06
C LEU A 3 -28.94 -5.24 -16.70
N PRO A 4 -28.69 -3.99 -17.11
CA PRO A 4 -27.35 -3.58 -17.51
C PRO A 4 -26.38 -3.92 -16.37
N PRO A 5 -25.13 -4.32 -16.65
CA PRO A 5 -24.14 -4.49 -15.59
C PRO A 5 -24.09 -3.19 -14.79
N ALA A 6 -24.26 -3.29 -13.47
CA ALA A 6 -24.27 -2.13 -12.58
C ALA A 6 -23.05 -1.24 -12.86
N SER A 7 -23.27 0.07 -12.93
CA SER A 7 -22.16 1.01 -13.12
C SER A 7 -21.13 0.89 -11.99
N PRO A 8 -19.83 1.16 -12.22
CA PRO A 8 -18.83 1.15 -11.15
C PRO A 8 -19.23 1.95 -9.91
N GLU A 9 -19.85 3.11 -10.10
CA GLU A 9 -20.37 3.97 -9.05
C GLU A 9 -21.48 3.30 -8.26
N GLU A 10 -22.40 2.60 -8.93
CA GLU A 10 -23.47 1.86 -8.29
C GLU A 10 -22.93 0.67 -7.47
N VAL A 11 -21.97 -0.07 -8.03
CA VAL A 11 -21.30 -1.18 -7.32
C VAL A 11 -20.62 -0.66 -6.04
N LEU A 12 -19.85 0.42 -6.14
CA LEU A 12 -19.16 1.00 -4.99
C LEU A 12 -20.14 1.60 -3.98
N SER A 13 -21.21 2.27 -4.42
CA SER A 13 -22.25 2.82 -3.54
C SER A 13 -22.89 1.71 -2.71
N GLN A 14 -23.35 0.64 -3.36
CA GLN A 14 -23.96 -0.50 -2.68
C GLN A 14 -22.98 -1.20 -1.73
N ALA A 15 -21.71 -1.34 -2.13
CA ALA A 15 -20.67 -1.91 -1.27
C ALA A 15 -20.44 -1.05 -0.03
N PHE A 16 -20.35 0.28 -0.17
CA PHE A 16 -20.11 1.19 0.94
C PHE A 16 -21.30 1.30 1.89
N ASP A 17 -22.52 1.26 1.38
CA ASP A 17 -23.72 1.17 2.20
C ASP A 17 -23.64 -0.08 3.08
N ARG A 18 -23.19 -1.23 2.53
CA ARG A 18 -23.00 -2.45 3.31
C ARG A 18 -21.90 -2.35 4.36
N LEU A 19 -20.78 -1.69 4.05
CA LEU A 19 -19.71 -1.41 5.03
C LEU A 19 -20.18 -0.49 6.16
N SER A 20 -21.13 0.41 5.88
CA SER A 20 -21.68 1.30 6.90
C SER A 20 -22.50 0.56 7.97
N HIS A 21 -23.04 -0.62 7.65
CA HIS A 21 -23.77 -1.50 8.57
C HIS A 21 -22.82 -2.38 9.41
N PHE A 22 -21.84 -1.76 10.06
CA PHE A 22 -20.74 -2.46 10.77
C PHE A 22 -21.19 -3.42 11.89
N HIS A 23 -22.39 -3.23 12.45
CA HIS A 23 -22.99 -4.15 13.42
C HIS A 23 -23.41 -5.50 12.82
N SER A 24 -23.46 -5.62 11.48
CA SER A 24 -23.76 -6.86 10.77
C SER A 24 -22.51 -7.36 10.04
N PRO A 25 -21.75 -8.30 10.62
CA PRO A 25 -20.57 -8.89 9.99
C PRO A 25 -20.84 -9.44 8.59
N ALA A 26 -22.01 -10.05 8.38
CA ALA A 26 -22.42 -10.57 7.09
C ALA A 26 -22.62 -9.45 6.05
N SER A 27 -23.16 -8.29 6.46
CA SER A 27 -23.28 -7.15 5.55
C SER A 27 -21.90 -6.65 5.14
N VAL A 28 -21.00 -6.47 6.10
CA VAL A 28 -19.63 -6.03 5.85
C VAL A 28 -18.90 -7.00 4.92
N GLU A 29 -19.02 -8.31 5.15
CA GLU A 29 -18.43 -9.35 4.30
C GLU A 29 -18.92 -9.26 2.85
N ILE A 30 -20.23 -9.08 2.63
CA ILE A 30 -20.79 -8.90 1.28
C ILE A 30 -20.26 -7.61 0.63
N GLY A 31 -20.15 -6.52 1.38
CA GLY A 31 -19.59 -5.26 0.87
C GLY A 31 -18.12 -5.38 0.45
N LEU A 32 -17.29 -6.00 1.30
CA LEU A 32 -15.87 -6.24 1.00
C LEU A 32 -15.71 -7.20 -0.19
N LYS A 33 -16.55 -8.23 -0.30
CA LYS A 33 -16.53 -9.15 -1.45
C LYS A 33 -16.87 -8.42 -2.76
N ALA A 34 -17.85 -7.52 -2.75
CA ALA A 34 -18.19 -6.72 -3.94
C ALA A 34 -17.03 -5.80 -4.35
N ILE A 35 -16.29 -5.24 -3.40
CA ILE A 35 -15.07 -4.46 -3.68
C ILE A 35 -13.98 -5.34 -4.28
N ASP A 36 -13.74 -6.53 -3.71
CA ASP A 36 -12.75 -7.47 -4.22
C ASP A 36 -13.06 -7.92 -5.66
N GLU A 37 -14.31 -8.25 -5.95
CA GLU A 37 -14.78 -8.59 -7.31
C GLU A 37 -14.61 -7.42 -8.29
N TYR A 38 -14.87 -6.19 -7.85
CA TYR A 38 -14.63 -4.99 -8.65
C TYR A 38 -13.13 -4.75 -8.92
N LEU A 39 -12.26 -4.91 -7.92
CA LEU A 39 -10.81 -4.82 -8.10
C LEU A 39 -10.29 -5.89 -9.06
N ALA A 40 -10.81 -7.12 -8.98
CA ALA A 40 -10.48 -8.20 -9.90
C ALA A 40 -10.90 -7.86 -11.35
N LEU A 41 -12.07 -7.24 -11.54
CA LEU A 41 -12.51 -6.74 -12.85
C LEU A 41 -11.56 -5.65 -13.39
N VAL A 42 -11.16 -4.70 -12.56
CA VAL A 42 -10.21 -3.63 -12.93
C VAL A 42 -8.87 -4.21 -13.38
N CYS A 43 -8.36 -5.22 -12.65
CA CYS A 43 -7.12 -5.93 -12.95
C CYS A 43 -7.20 -6.84 -14.18
N SER A 44 -8.40 -7.17 -14.66
CA SER A 44 -8.57 -8.06 -15.80
C SER A 44 -8.01 -7.39 -17.06
N THR A 45 -7.16 -8.09 -17.79
CA THR A 45 -6.73 -7.66 -19.13
C THR A 45 -7.96 -7.62 -20.04
N PRO A 46 -8.08 -6.65 -20.96
CA PRO A 46 -9.11 -6.75 -21.98
C PRO A 46 -8.86 -8.05 -22.73
N VAL A 47 -9.80 -8.99 -22.63
CA VAL A 47 -9.83 -10.16 -23.50
C VAL A 47 -9.82 -9.60 -24.92
N PRO A 48 -8.83 -9.92 -25.78
CA PRO A 48 -8.94 -9.59 -27.19
C PRO A 48 -10.26 -10.19 -27.66
N ILE A 49 -11.20 -9.35 -28.09
CA ILE A 49 -12.45 -9.80 -28.67
C ILE A 49 -12.08 -10.80 -29.77
N CYS A 50 -12.46 -12.07 -29.58
CA CYS A 50 -12.16 -13.16 -30.51
C CYS A 50 -12.44 -12.72 -31.96
N SER A 51 -11.41 -12.69 -32.79
CA SER A 51 -11.60 -12.88 -34.23
C SER A 51 -11.66 -14.38 -34.49
N PRO A 52 -12.74 -14.92 -35.05
CA PRO A 52 -12.79 -16.32 -35.42
C PRO A 52 -11.93 -16.53 -36.68
N VAL A 53 -11.30 -17.70 -36.76
CA VAL A 53 -10.61 -18.28 -37.93
C VAL A 53 -9.22 -17.70 -38.22
N VAL A 54 -8.16 -18.45 -37.88
CA VAL A 54 -7.30 -19.18 -38.85
C VAL A 54 -6.55 -20.29 -38.09
N LYS A 55 -6.73 -21.54 -38.54
CA LYS A 55 -5.90 -22.69 -38.16
C LYS A 55 -4.47 -22.48 -38.67
N ARG A 56 -3.44 -22.73 -37.86
CA ARG A 56 -2.20 -23.40 -38.33
C ARG A 56 -1.29 -23.87 -37.20
N SER A 57 -1.01 -25.17 -37.29
CA SER A 57 0.05 -26.06 -36.83
C SER A 57 1.10 -25.64 -35.79
N ALA A 58 1.37 -26.65 -34.95
CA ALA A 58 2.47 -26.79 -34.02
C ALA A 58 3.86 -26.51 -34.63
N ALA A 59 4.65 -25.71 -33.91
CA ALA A 59 6.10 -25.79 -33.88
C ALA A 59 6.56 -25.35 -32.48
N ALA A 60 7.48 -26.11 -31.91
CA ALA A 60 8.06 -25.89 -30.59
C ALA A 60 8.76 -24.53 -30.51
N VAL A 61 8.45 -23.75 -29.47
CA VAL A 61 9.20 -22.54 -29.10
C VAL A 61 9.48 -22.61 -27.61
N VAL A 62 10.77 -22.57 -27.31
CA VAL A 62 11.37 -22.47 -25.97
C VAL A 62 10.87 -21.19 -25.29
N PRO A 63 10.38 -21.20 -24.04
CA PRO A 63 10.05 -19.95 -23.36
C PRO A 63 11.32 -19.40 -22.69
N ASP A 64 12.12 -18.69 -23.48
CA ASP A 64 13.02 -17.66 -22.94
C ASP A 64 12.42 -16.30 -23.29
N SER A 65 11.70 -15.73 -22.34
CA SER A 65 11.25 -14.34 -22.34
C SER A 65 10.86 -14.00 -20.92
N GLN A 66 11.65 -13.15 -20.28
CA GLN A 66 11.17 -12.36 -19.15
C GLN A 66 9.98 -11.55 -19.65
N GLU A 67 8.78 -12.09 -19.52
CA GLU A 67 7.53 -11.37 -19.74
C GLU A 67 7.54 -10.18 -18.78
N LYS A 68 7.85 -9.01 -19.32
CA LYS A 68 7.62 -7.74 -18.65
C LYS A 68 6.14 -7.72 -18.30
N LEU A 69 5.82 -7.99 -17.02
CA LEU A 69 4.46 -7.96 -16.48
C LEU A 69 3.79 -6.67 -16.98
N SER A 70 2.89 -6.82 -17.95
CA SER A 70 2.23 -5.69 -18.58
C SER A 70 1.28 -5.12 -17.54
N TYR A 71 1.45 -3.85 -17.18
CA TYR A 71 0.51 -3.16 -16.30
C TYR A 71 -0.91 -3.26 -16.88
N PRO A 72 -1.95 -3.40 -16.04
CA PRO A 72 -3.32 -3.37 -16.52
C PRO A 72 -3.55 -2.10 -17.33
N THR A 73 -3.79 -2.26 -18.63
CA THR A 73 -4.08 -1.17 -19.59
C THR A 73 -5.55 -1.15 -20.00
N SER A 74 -6.40 -1.88 -19.26
CA SER A 74 -7.84 -1.95 -19.50
C SER A 74 -8.47 -0.56 -19.38
N PRO A 75 -9.52 -0.22 -20.15
CA PRO A 75 -10.28 1.02 -19.94
C PRO A 75 -10.78 1.17 -18.50
N TRP A 76 -11.02 0.06 -17.81
CA TRP A 76 -11.45 0.00 -16.42
C TRP A 76 -10.45 0.60 -15.43
N ILE A 77 -9.13 0.55 -15.69
CA ILE A 77 -8.15 1.17 -14.79
C ILE A 77 -8.25 2.69 -14.78
N LYS A 78 -8.59 3.30 -15.93
CA LYS A 78 -8.72 4.77 -16.03
C LYS A 78 -9.95 5.25 -15.28
N GLU A 79 -11.09 4.58 -15.47
CA GLU A 79 -12.31 4.93 -14.74
C GLU A 79 -12.16 4.66 -13.25
N PHE A 80 -11.55 3.53 -12.88
CA PHE A 80 -11.20 3.23 -11.50
C PHE A 80 -10.41 4.38 -10.85
N ARG A 81 -9.30 4.80 -11.47
CA ARG A 81 -8.46 5.90 -10.93
C ARG A 81 -9.24 7.18 -10.75
N LYS A 82 -10.03 7.58 -11.76
CA LYS A 82 -10.89 8.76 -11.68
C LYS A 82 -11.87 8.71 -10.50
N LEU A 83 -12.45 7.54 -10.21
CA LEU A 83 -13.32 7.35 -9.05
C LEU A 83 -12.53 7.39 -7.72
N GLN A 84 -11.28 6.91 -7.71
CA GLN A 84 -10.43 6.92 -6.53
C GLN A 84 -9.83 8.31 -6.21
N ASP A 85 -9.68 9.18 -7.21
CA ASP A 85 -9.25 10.58 -7.04
C ASP A 85 -10.26 11.40 -6.20
N GLY A 86 -11.55 11.06 -6.31
CA GLY A 86 -12.62 11.69 -5.54
C GLY A 86 -12.81 11.06 -4.15
N PHE A 87 -13.34 11.81 -3.18
CA PHE A 87 -13.60 11.29 -1.83
C PHE A 87 -14.85 10.39 -1.74
N GLU A 88 -15.77 10.50 -2.71
CA GLU A 88 -17.05 9.79 -2.70
C GLU A 88 -16.85 8.29 -2.91
N TYR A 89 -15.97 7.93 -3.87
CA TYR A 89 -15.74 6.57 -4.34
C TYR A 89 -14.38 5.99 -3.95
N ASN A 90 -13.60 6.69 -3.11
CA ASN A 90 -12.29 6.22 -2.65
C ASN A 90 -12.42 5.01 -1.69
N ILE A 91 -12.04 3.84 -2.21
CA ILE A 91 -12.08 2.56 -1.51
C ILE A 91 -11.15 2.57 -0.31
N ALA A 92 -9.94 3.13 -0.44
CA ALA A 92 -8.95 3.12 0.64
C ALA A 92 -9.48 3.82 1.90
N ILE A 93 -10.10 4.99 1.75
CA ILE A 93 -10.74 5.73 2.86
C ILE A 93 -11.86 4.90 3.49
N ARG A 94 -12.72 4.30 2.66
CA ARG A 94 -13.88 3.52 3.15
C ARG A 94 -13.45 2.26 3.90
N VAL A 95 -12.45 1.55 3.38
CA VAL A 95 -11.89 0.36 3.99
C VAL A 95 -11.14 0.69 5.28
N LEU A 96 -10.36 1.78 5.34
CA LEU A 96 -9.71 2.22 6.57
C LEU A 96 -10.72 2.53 7.68
N ASN A 97 -11.78 3.27 7.35
CA ASN A 97 -12.86 3.54 8.31
C ASN A 97 -13.56 2.26 8.79
N CYS A 98 -13.69 1.25 7.91
CA CYS A 98 -14.21 -0.05 8.28
C CYS A 98 -13.27 -0.80 9.23
N MET A 99 -11.95 -0.79 8.95
CA MET A 99 -10.93 -1.40 9.80
C MET A 99 -10.92 -0.76 11.19
N ASP A 100 -10.95 0.57 11.28
CA ASP A 100 -10.96 1.29 12.57
C ASP A 100 -12.17 0.89 13.42
N ARG A 101 -13.35 0.75 12.81
CA ARG A 101 -14.57 0.28 13.49
C ARG A 101 -14.42 -1.16 13.98
N ILE A 102 -13.88 -2.06 13.14
CA ILE A 102 -13.65 -3.47 13.50
C ILE A 102 -12.60 -3.58 14.62
N LEU A 103 -11.58 -2.72 14.65
CA LEU A 103 -10.55 -2.71 15.69
C LEU A 103 -11.04 -2.11 17.00
N ALA A 104 -11.94 -1.12 16.95
CA ALA A 104 -12.57 -0.49 18.12
C ALA A 104 -13.58 -1.41 18.84
N GLU A 105 -14.05 -2.47 18.18
CA GLU A 105 -14.98 -3.44 18.76
C GLU A 105 -14.35 -4.14 19.99
N LYS A 106 -14.94 -3.92 21.18
CA LYS A 106 -14.43 -4.47 22.45
C LYS A 106 -14.68 -5.98 22.56
N ARG A 107 -15.76 -6.47 21.95
CA ARG A 107 -16.10 -7.89 21.96
C ARG A 107 -15.34 -8.58 20.85
N LYS A 108 -14.57 -9.62 21.19
CA LYS A 108 -13.94 -10.47 20.18
C LYS A 108 -15.03 -11.18 19.37
N ASN A 109 -15.25 -10.71 18.15
CA ASN A 109 -16.08 -11.39 17.16
C ASN A 109 -15.23 -12.50 16.51
N PRO A 110 -15.69 -13.76 16.45
CA PRO A 110 -14.99 -14.84 15.75
C PRO A 110 -14.63 -14.50 14.29
N GLN A 111 -15.41 -13.65 13.64
CA GLN A 111 -15.19 -13.22 12.25
C GLN A 111 -14.26 -12.01 12.11
N GLN A 112 -13.76 -11.44 13.22
CA GLN A 112 -12.94 -10.22 13.20
C GLN A 112 -11.69 -10.39 12.34
N ASP A 113 -10.95 -11.49 12.52
CA ASP A 113 -9.74 -11.76 11.74
C ASP A 113 -10.05 -11.95 10.25
N THR A 114 -11.18 -12.59 9.91
CA THR A 114 -11.63 -12.78 8.53
C THR A 114 -11.96 -11.44 7.88
N LEU A 115 -12.75 -10.59 8.54
CA LEU A 115 -13.09 -9.26 8.02
C LEU A 115 -11.87 -8.36 7.87
N LEU A 116 -10.94 -8.38 8.83
CA LEU A 116 -9.67 -7.65 8.72
C LEU A 116 -8.82 -8.15 7.57
N THR A 117 -8.82 -9.46 7.30
CA THR A 117 -8.12 -10.05 6.15
C THR A 117 -8.70 -9.50 4.85
N SER A 118 -10.03 -9.53 4.68
CA SER A 118 -10.69 -8.98 3.48
C SER A 118 -10.47 -7.47 3.33
N CYS A 119 -10.48 -6.70 4.44
CA CYS A 119 -10.15 -5.29 4.42
C CYS A 119 -8.72 -5.05 3.91
N LEU A 120 -7.74 -5.76 4.47
CA LEU A 120 -6.34 -5.60 4.06
C LEU A 120 -6.11 -6.01 2.60
N GLN A 121 -6.78 -7.06 2.09
CA GLN A 121 -6.72 -7.44 0.68
C GLN A 121 -7.25 -6.32 -0.23
N CYS A 122 -8.45 -5.80 0.06
CA CYS A 122 -9.04 -4.69 -0.69
C CYS A 122 -8.16 -3.44 -0.65
N LEU A 123 -7.63 -3.11 0.54
CA LEU A 123 -6.75 -1.97 0.76
C LEU A 123 -5.45 -2.13 -0.03
N GLN A 124 -4.80 -3.30 0.07
CA GLN A 124 -3.56 -3.58 -0.65
C GLN A 124 -3.74 -3.46 -2.16
N GLY A 125 -4.79 -4.09 -2.71
CA GLY A 125 -5.12 -3.98 -4.14
C GLY A 125 -5.35 -2.54 -4.57
N THR A 126 -6.10 -1.78 -3.78
CA THR A 126 -6.36 -0.35 -4.04
C THR A 126 -5.07 0.47 -4.07
N LEU A 127 -4.16 0.28 -3.10
CA LEU A 127 -2.89 1.03 -3.02
C LEU A 127 -1.89 0.67 -4.12
N LEU A 128 -2.01 -0.53 -4.69
CA LEU A 128 -1.21 -0.95 -5.84
C LEU A 128 -1.76 -0.39 -7.15
N LEU A 129 -3.09 -0.28 -7.30
CA LEU A 129 -3.73 0.22 -8.52
C LEU A 129 -3.81 1.76 -8.58
N HIS A 130 -3.88 2.42 -7.42
CA HIS A 130 -3.98 3.87 -7.24
C HIS A 130 -2.94 4.37 -6.21
N PRO A 131 -1.69 4.65 -6.66
CA PRO A 131 -0.60 5.14 -5.81
C PRO A 131 -0.97 6.37 -4.97
N GLU A 132 -1.82 7.25 -5.47
CA GLU A 132 -2.24 8.49 -4.84
C GLU A 132 -3.02 8.23 -3.54
N SER A 133 -3.71 7.08 -3.42
CA SER A 133 -4.35 6.65 -2.16
C SER A 133 -3.34 6.41 -1.03
N ARG A 134 -2.05 6.20 -1.34
CA ARG A 134 -1.00 6.07 -0.31
C ARG A 134 -0.84 7.37 0.48
N ASN A 135 -1.16 8.54 -0.07
CA ASN A 135 -1.03 9.83 0.63
C ASN A 135 -1.86 9.92 1.91
N LEU A 136 -2.89 9.07 2.08
CA LEU A 136 -3.65 8.96 3.31
C LEU A 136 -2.75 8.62 4.51
N PHE A 137 -1.71 7.82 4.32
CA PHE A 137 -0.85 7.31 5.39
C PHE A 137 0.22 8.30 5.86
N ALA A 138 0.31 9.48 5.25
CA ALA A 138 1.06 10.61 5.81
C ALA A 138 0.37 11.21 7.04
N ARG A 139 -0.92 10.86 7.25
CA ARG A 139 -1.68 11.25 8.44
C ARG A 139 -1.52 10.19 9.52
N GLU A 140 -1.15 10.62 10.71
CA GLU A 140 -0.96 9.73 11.87
C GLU A 140 -2.20 8.88 12.15
N ILE A 141 -3.42 9.43 12.01
CA ILE A 141 -4.66 8.69 12.26
C ILE A 141 -4.75 7.39 11.46
N HIS A 142 -4.37 7.41 10.17
CA HIS A 142 -4.44 6.23 9.30
C HIS A 142 -3.23 5.31 9.49
N MET A 143 -2.06 5.86 9.81
CA MET A 143 -0.87 5.04 10.07
C MET A 143 -0.97 4.30 11.42
N THR A 144 -1.59 4.92 12.43
CA THR A 144 -1.83 4.30 13.74
C THR A 144 -2.61 3.00 13.62
N THR A 145 -3.56 2.89 12.69
CA THR A 145 -4.27 1.64 12.39
C THR A 145 -3.30 0.48 12.12
N PHE A 146 -2.24 0.70 11.33
CA PHE A 146 -1.22 -0.33 11.10
C PHE A 146 -0.36 -0.61 12.34
N ILE A 147 0.01 0.41 13.10
CA ILE A 147 0.77 0.23 14.35
C ILE A 147 -0.01 -0.61 15.36
N GLU A 148 -1.30 -0.34 15.51
CA GLU A 148 -2.21 -1.10 16.36
C GLU A 148 -2.33 -2.55 15.89
N MET A 149 -2.51 -2.78 14.58
CA MET A 149 -2.58 -4.13 14.02
C MET A 149 -1.29 -4.92 14.25
N LEU A 150 -0.12 -4.34 13.97
CA LEU A 150 1.18 -4.99 14.20
C LEU A 150 1.41 -5.34 15.67
N SER A 151 0.90 -4.52 16.59
CA SER A 151 1.04 -4.73 18.04
C SER A 151 0.12 -5.82 18.60
N ARG A 152 -0.95 -6.18 17.87
CA ARG A 152 -1.93 -7.18 18.31
C ARG A 152 -1.45 -8.61 18.06
N ARG A 153 -1.95 -9.54 18.89
CA ARG A 153 -1.88 -10.97 18.57
C ARG A 153 -2.88 -11.25 17.45
N GLN A 154 -2.40 -11.87 16.38
CA GLN A 154 -3.14 -12.14 15.16
C GLN A 154 -2.84 -13.56 14.69
N SER A 155 -3.70 -14.11 13.84
CA SER A 155 -3.35 -15.31 13.07
C SER A 155 -2.12 -15.07 12.19
N LEU A 156 -1.44 -16.16 11.80
CA LEU A 156 -0.25 -16.11 10.95
C LEU A 156 -0.51 -15.35 9.64
N GLY A 157 -1.63 -15.69 8.96
CA GLY A 157 -2.00 -15.11 7.67
C GLY A 157 -2.30 -13.61 7.78
N LEU A 158 -3.09 -13.22 8.78
CA LEU A 158 -3.44 -11.82 9.00
C LEU A 158 -2.21 -10.95 9.28
N ARG A 159 -1.24 -11.47 10.05
CA ARG A 159 0.00 -10.74 10.35
C ARG A 159 0.89 -10.54 9.12
N ILE A 160 1.04 -11.58 8.29
CA ILE A 160 1.80 -11.49 7.03
C ILE A 160 1.16 -10.43 6.13
N LEU A 161 -0.15 -10.52 5.93
CA LEU A 161 -0.89 -9.58 5.10
C LEU A 161 -0.85 -8.13 5.64
N THR A 162 -0.85 -7.95 6.96
CA THR A 162 -0.68 -6.64 7.59
C THR A 162 0.66 -6.00 7.20
N ILE A 163 1.75 -6.79 7.24
CA ILE A 163 3.10 -6.33 6.86
C ILE A 163 3.14 -6.00 5.36
N ASP A 164 2.59 -6.88 4.52
CA ASP A 164 2.60 -6.69 3.06
C ASP A 164 1.78 -5.46 2.65
N THR A 165 0.64 -5.23 3.30
CA THR A 165 -0.20 -4.04 3.05
C THR A 165 0.48 -2.77 3.54
N LEU A 166 1.18 -2.83 4.69
CA LEU A 166 2.00 -1.71 5.17
C LEU A 166 3.11 -1.37 4.16
N VAL A 167 3.79 -2.37 3.58
CA VAL A 167 4.78 -2.11 2.53
C VAL A 167 4.13 -1.39 1.34
N SER A 168 2.96 -1.83 0.87
CA SER A 168 2.22 -1.13 -0.19
C SER A 168 1.86 0.32 0.18
N ALA A 169 1.55 0.60 1.46
CA ALA A 169 1.27 1.95 1.94
C ALA A 169 2.54 2.82 2.00
N LEU A 170 3.71 2.25 2.21
CA LEU A 170 4.99 2.97 2.34
C LEU A 170 5.76 3.09 1.00
N LEU A 171 5.40 2.27 0.02
CA LEU A 171 6.10 2.16 -1.27
C LEU A 171 6.14 3.50 -1.99
N GLU A 172 7.36 3.95 -2.33
CA GLU A 172 7.63 5.22 -3.01
C GLU A 172 7.04 6.45 -2.30
N CYS A 173 6.74 6.35 -1.01
CA CYS A 173 6.11 7.42 -0.24
C CYS A 173 6.95 7.75 1.02
N PRO A 174 8.04 8.55 0.90
CA PRO A 174 8.89 8.92 2.02
C PRO A 174 8.15 9.60 3.18
N ALA A 175 7.08 10.35 2.88
CA ALA A 175 6.20 10.97 3.89
C ALA A 175 5.53 9.95 4.82
N ASN A 176 5.03 8.86 4.24
CA ASN A 176 4.43 7.77 4.99
C ASN A 176 5.48 7.06 5.83
N MET A 177 6.70 6.89 5.29
CA MET A 177 7.83 6.35 6.04
C MET A 177 8.16 7.21 7.27
N ARG A 178 8.17 8.54 7.13
CA ARG A 178 8.40 9.43 8.29
C ARG A 178 7.30 9.30 9.34
N THR A 179 6.04 9.21 8.91
CA THR A 179 4.91 9.04 9.82
C THR A 179 5.00 7.73 10.58
N PHE A 180 5.35 6.64 9.88
CA PHE A 180 5.56 5.32 10.49
C PHE A 180 6.69 5.33 11.52
N GLU A 181 7.80 5.99 11.24
CA GLU A 181 8.92 6.13 12.18
C GLU A 181 8.55 6.98 13.41
N ALA A 182 7.85 8.10 13.20
CA ALA A 182 7.40 8.98 14.28
C ALA A 182 6.47 8.26 15.26
N LEU A 183 5.66 7.33 14.75
CA LEU A 183 4.80 6.45 15.55
C LEU A 183 5.51 5.21 16.11
N ASN A 184 6.84 5.20 16.16
CA ASN A 184 7.67 4.09 16.64
C ASN A 184 7.44 2.77 15.88
N GLY A 185 7.01 2.81 14.62
CA GLY A 185 6.73 1.61 13.84
C GLY A 185 7.93 0.67 13.68
N LEU A 186 9.14 1.22 13.53
CA LEU A 186 10.38 0.43 13.49
C LEU A 186 10.63 -0.32 14.80
N HIS A 187 10.26 0.27 15.94
CA HIS A 187 10.33 -0.41 17.22
C HIS A 187 9.37 -1.61 17.24
N THR A 188 8.13 -1.44 16.82
CA THR A 188 7.13 -2.51 16.73
C THR A 188 7.60 -3.66 15.85
N ILE A 189 8.14 -3.35 14.65
CA ILE A 189 8.74 -4.35 13.76
C ILE A 189 9.91 -5.08 14.43
N SER A 190 10.78 -4.36 15.13
CA SER A 190 11.91 -4.96 15.85
C SER A 190 11.47 -5.93 16.96
N LEU A 191 10.37 -5.64 17.65
CA LEU A 191 9.81 -6.51 18.68
C LEU A 191 9.28 -7.81 18.06
N ILE A 192 8.60 -7.72 16.91
CA ILE A 192 8.15 -8.89 16.15
C ILE A 192 9.36 -9.74 15.73
N PHE A 193 10.41 -9.12 15.21
CA PHE A 193 11.62 -9.81 14.75
C PHE A 193 12.35 -10.55 15.88
N LYS A 194 12.57 -9.86 17.00
CA LYS A 194 13.32 -10.39 18.16
C LYS A 194 12.57 -11.47 18.92
N ASN A 195 11.23 -11.48 18.86
CA ASN A 195 10.45 -12.46 19.58
C ASN A 195 10.78 -13.88 19.07
N ARG A 196 11.24 -14.74 19.98
CA ARG A 196 11.62 -16.13 19.70
C ARG A 196 10.46 -17.00 19.25
N GLN A 197 9.23 -16.60 19.60
CA GLN A 197 8.00 -17.30 19.22
C GLN A 197 7.45 -16.84 17.86
N THR A 198 8.04 -15.82 17.22
CA THR A 198 7.58 -15.38 15.90
C THR A 198 7.84 -16.47 14.86
N PRO A 199 6.80 -16.93 14.13
CA PRO A 199 6.97 -17.93 13.08
C PRO A 199 7.95 -17.51 11.99
N GLU A 200 8.68 -18.47 11.43
CA GLU A 200 9.70 -18.22 10.39
C GLU A 200 9.14 -17.43 9.19
N LYS A 201 7.94 -17.79 8.72
CA LYS A 201 7.27 -17.07 7.63
C LYS A 201 7.03 -15.58 7.92
N VAL A 202 6.72 -15.23 9.17
CA VAL A 202 6.56 -13.82 9.59
C VAL A 202 7.92 -13.16 9.70
N ARG A 203 8.94 -13.86 10.23
CA ARG A 203 10.31 -13.34 10.28
C ARG A 203 10.83 -13.02 8.89
N LEU A 204 10.55 -13.85 7.89
CA LEU A 204 10.91 -13.59 6.51
C LEU A 204 10.29 -12.27 6.00
N ARG A 205 8.98 -12.06 6.20
CA ARG A 205 8.30 -10.82 5.80
C ARG A 205 8.84 -9.60 6.54
N VAL A 206 9.16 -9.73 7.82
CA VAL A 206 9.84 -8.67 8.57
C VAL A 206 11.23 -8.38 7.99
N THR A 207 12.01 -9.42 7.65
CA THR A 207 13.31 -9.24 7.00
C THR A 207 13.17 -8.50 5.67
N GLU A 208 12.24 -8.90 4.81
CA GLU A 208 11.95 -8.20 3.53
C GLU A 208 11.56 -6.74 3.76
N PHE A 209 10.73 -6.47 4.77
CA PHE A 209 10.40 -5.10 5.19
C PHE A 209 11.66 -4.32 5.59
N LEU A 210 12.60 -4.92 6.33
CA LEU A 210 13.85 -4.26 6.72
C LEU A 210 14.75 -3.96 5.51
N TYR A 211 14.82 -4.87 4.54
CA TYR A 211 15.50 -4.62 3.27
C TYR A 211 14.84 -3.46 2.52
N PHE A 212 13.51 -3.50 2.36
CA PHE A 212 12.72 -2.43 1.75
C PHE A 212 12.96 -1.07 2.42
N TYR A 213 12.90 -1.01 3.76
CA TYR A 213 13.15 0.20 4.53
C TYR A 213 14.53 0.79 4.26
N LEU A 214 15.56 -0.04 4.06
CA LEU A 214 16.93 0.40 3.85
C LEU A 214 17.28 0.73 2.39
N LEU A 215 16.38 0.47 1.42
CA LEU A 215 16.60 0.86 0.02
C LEU A 215 16.73 2.38 -0.13
N PRO A 216 17.47 2.89 -1.13
CA PRO A 216 17.49 4.32 -1.44
C PRO A 216 16.07 4.88 -1.61
N GLU A 217 15.83 6.10 -1.09
CA GLU A 217 14.59 6.83 -1.35
C GLU A 217 14.78 7.74 -2.55
N VAL A 218 13.81 7.71 -3.47
CA VAL A 218 13.75 8.63 -4.62
C VAL A 218 12.80 9.77 -4.25
N GLU A 219 13.18 11.01 -4.53
CA GLU A 219 12.26 12.13 -4.39
C GLU A 219 11.19 12.06 -5.48
N ASP A 220 9.92 12.05 -5.07
CA ASP A 220 8.77 12.27 -5.96
C ASP A 220 8.89 13.64 -6.64
N SER A 221 9.57 13.67 -7.78
CA SER A 221 9.86 14.89 -8.52
C SER A 221 8.80 15.19 -9.58
N GLN A 222 7.82 14.30 -9.82
CA GLN A 222 7.08 14.33 -11.11
C GLN A 222 5.55 14.13 -11.13
N HIS A 223 4.80 14.04 -10.02
CA HIS A 223 3.35 13.80 -10.12
C HIS A 223 2.42 15.03 -10.07
N HIS A 224 2.95 16.27 -10.02
CA HIS A 224 2.13 17.50 -10.07
C HIS A 224 2.20 18.30 -11.39
N HIS A 225 2.91 17.84 -12.43
CA HIS A 225 3.14 18.66 -13.63
C HIS A 225 2.12 18.50 -14.77
N HIS A 226 0.91 17.97 -14.52
CA HIS A 226 -0.08 17.75 -15.60
C HIS A 226 -1.44 18.46 -15.44
N GLN A 227 -1.52 19.58 -14.72
CA GLN A 227 -2.77 20.35 -14.75
C GLN A 227 -2.71 21.87 -14.90
N TYR A 228 -1.55 22.52 -14.94
CA TYR A 228 -1.52 23.96 -15.27
C TYR A 228 -0.25 24.35 -16.03
N GLN A 229 -0.25 24.13 -17.35
CA GLN A 229 0.61 24.90 -18.27
C GLN A 229 -0.22 26.00 -18.93
N LYS A 230 -0.09 27.21 -18.40
CA LYS A 230 0.04 28.48 -19.15
C LYS A 230 0.16 29.64 -18.15
N HIS A 231 1.39 30.01 -17.82
CA HIS A 231 1.95 31.35 -18.09
C HIS A 231 3.34 31.50 -17.46
N ASP A 232 4.32 31.56 -18.36
CA ASP A 232 5.46 32.47 -18.45
C ASP A 232 6.37 32.82 -17.26
N HIS A 233 7.67 32.69 -17.56
CA HIS A 233 8.87 33.35 -17.04
C HIS A 233 8.99 33.72 -15.53
N GLN A 234 9.83 32.97 -14.81
CA GLN A 234 11.18 33.45 -14.44
C GLN A 234 11.93 32.40 -13.63
N GLN A 235 13.16 32.16 -14.11
CA GLN A 235 14.23 31.42 -13.46
C GLN A 235 14.48 32.00 -12.05
N ARG A 236 14.22 31.20 -11.00
CA ARG A 236 14.82 31.38 -9.69
C ARG A 236 15.19 30.02 -9.14
N ASP A 237 16.49 29.79 -9.02
CA ASP A 237 17.07 28.77 -8.15
C ASP A 237 16.49 28.93 -6.74
N SER A 238 15.63 28.00 -6.33
CA SER A 238 15.21 27.88 -4.94
C SER A 238 15.49 26.47 -4.44
N GLY A 239 16.66 26.28 -3.83
CA GLY A 239 17.07 25.07 -3.09
C GLY A 239 16.27 24.85 -1.80
N TYR A 240 14.97 25.11 -1.81
CA TYR A 240 14.05 24.95 -0.69
C TYR A 240 12.74 24.35 -1.19
N SER A 241 12.72 23.05 -1.46
CA SER A 241 11.45 22.32 -1.65
C SER A 241 11.53 20.83 -1.33
N SER A 242 12.33 20.44 -0.33
CA SER A 242 12.39 19.05 0.17
C SER A 242 12.03 18.94 1.65
N ALA A 243 11.42 19.96 2.27
CA ALA A 243 11.06 19.92 3.69
C ALA A 243 9.60 19.52 3.87
N GLN A 244 9.33 18.50 4.68
CA GLN A 244 8.00 18.14 5.17
C GLN A 244 7.95 18.27 6.69
N VAL A 245 6.75 18.48 7.23
CA VAL A 245 6.55 18.51 8.68
C VAL A 245 6.80 17.12 9.23
N VAL A 246 7.85 16.97 10.05
CA VAL A 246 8.18 15.74 10.77
C VAL A 246 7.98 16.00 12.26
N VAL A 247 7.39 15.03 12.96
CA VAL A 247 7.23 15.10 14.42
C VAL A 247 8.48 14.51 15.07
N ILE A 248 9.17 15.31 15.89
CA ILE A 248 10.31 14.90 16.71
C ILE A 248 9.94 15.13 18.17
N GLY A 249 9.63 14.05 18.90
CA GLY A 249 9.11 14.17 20.26
C GLY A 249 7.72 14.83 20.27
N ASN A 250 7.58 15.96 20.98
CA ASN A 250 6.34 16.76 21.00
C ASN A 250 6.39 17.96 20.03
N GLU A 251 7.49 18.15 19.30
CA GLU A 251 7.68 19.31 18.41
C GLU A 251 7.48 18.93 16.94
N ARG A 252 6.80 19.81 16.19
CA ARG A 252 6.66 19.72 14.73
C ARG A 252 7.78 20.53 14.08
N VAL A 253 8.73 19.84 13.46
CA VAL A 253 9.93 20.45 12.85
C VAL A 253 9.93 20.17 11.34
N MET A 254 10.41 21.12 10.55
CA MET A 254 10.64 20.90 9.12
C MET A 254 11.86 20.00 8.93
N GLY A 255 11.64 18.78 8.46
CA GLY A 255 12.68 17.79 8.19
C GLY A 255 12.75 17.42 6.71
N PRO A 256 13.88 16.84 6.24
CA PRO A 256 14.00 16.41 4.85
C PRO A 256 12.95 15.36 4.50
N LYS A 257 12.43 15.44 3.27
CA LYS A 257 11.37 14.57 2.74
C LYS A 257 11.85 13.13 2.66
N THR A 258 13.10 12.94 2.26
CA THR A 258 13.79 11.65 2.13
C THR A 258 14.87 11.47 3.20
N ARG A 259 15.25 10.22 3.47
CA ARG A 259 16.44 9.91 4.27
C ARG A 259 17.41 9.01 3.53
N SER A 260 18.70 9.33 3.69
CA SER A 260 19.81 8.49 3.20
C SER A 260 19.83 7.13 3.90
N ILE A 261 20.45 6.12 3.26
CA ILE A 261 20.64 4.79 3.85
C ILE A 261 21.34 4.90 5.21
N LYS A 262 22.35 5.77 5.35
CA LYS A 262 23.09 5.97 6.60
C LYS A 262 22.19 6.46 7.75
N GLN A 263 21.33 7.44 7.47
CA GLN A 263 20.37 7.93 8.47
C GLN A 263 19.36 6.84 8.86
N LYS A 264 18.90 6.05 7.89
CA LYS A 264 17.97 4.95 8.14
C LYS A 264 18.61 3.82 8.95
N GLU A 265 19.86 3.47 8.65
CA GLU A 265 20.68 2.53 9.41
C GLU A 265 20.84 2.98 10.86
N GLU A 266 21.16 4.26 11.10
CA GLU A 266 21.32 4.81 12.45
C GLU A 266 20.02 4.70 13.27
N ILE A 267 18.89 5.05 12.67
CA ILE A 267 17.58 4.98 13.33
C ILE A 267 17.20 3.54 13.63
N LEU A 268 17.36 2.63 12.66
CA LEU A 268 17.08 1.21 12.87
C LEU A 268 18.04 0.58 13.89
N GLY A 269 19.29 1.05 13.92
CA GLY A 269 20.33 0.64 14.86
C GLY A 269 19.96 0.87 16.34
N LYS A 270 19.07 1.84 16.62
CA LYS A 270 18.51 2.05 17.97
C LYS A 270 17.70 0.84 18.45
N TYR A 271 17.12 0.08 17.52
CA TYR A 271 16.23 -1.03 17.84
C TYR A 271 16.83 -2.39 17.49
N LEU A 272 17.66 -2.52 16.45
CA LEU A 272 18.24 -3.79 16.02
C LEU A 272 19.76 -3.70 15.89
N LYS A 273 20.45 -4.70 16.44
CA LYS A 273 21.90 -4.87 16.23
C LYS A 273 22.15 -5.66 14.94
N GLY A 274 23.29 -5.44 14.30
CA GLY A 274 23.70 -6.20 13.10
C GLY A 274 23.08 -5.72 11.79
N VAL A 275 22.43 -4.54 11.78
CA VAL A 275 21.84 -3.94 10.57
C VAL A 275 22.89 -3.71 9.47
N GLY A 276 24.15 -3.49 9.84
CA GLY A 276 25.25 -3.27 8.90
C GLY A 276 25.44 -4.39 7.87
N GLY A 277 25.10 -5.65 8.19
CA GLY A 277 25.15 -6.75 7.22
C GLY A 277 24.19 -6.52 6.04
N ILE A 278 22.94 -6.17 6.35
CA ILE A 278 21.91 -5.85 5.35
C ILE A 278 22.33 -4.64 4.51
N VAL A 279 22.88 -3.61 5.15
CA VAL A 279 23.35 -2.40 4.47
C VAL A 279 24.51 -2.69 3.53
N CYS A 280 25.46 -3.54 3.94
CA CYS A 280 26.55 -3.99 3.08
C CYS A 280 26.03 -4.73 1.85
N ASP A 281 25.04 -5.62 2.03
CA ASP A 281 24.45 -6.34 0.91
C ASP A 281 23.74 -5.39 -0.06
N ILE A 282 22.93 -4.45 0.43
CA ILE A 282 22.29 -3.42 -0.41
C ILE A 282 23.33 -2.58 -1.17
N LYS A 283 24.41 -2.15 -0.50
CA LYS A 283 25.48 -1.37 -1.14
C LYS A 283 26.19 -2.14 -2.26
N LYS A 284 26.32 -3.47 -2.17
CA LYS A 284 26.88 -4.25 -3.28
C LYS A 284 25.98 -4.21 -4.52
N PHE A 285 24.65 -4.20 -4.34
CA PHE A 285 23.70 -4.17 -5.45
C PHE A 285 23.52 -2.77 -6.07
N TYR A 286 23.61 -1.70 -5.27
CA TYR A 286 23.39 -0.32 -5.73
C TYR A 286 24.68 0.52 -5.84
N GLY A 287 25.83 -0.02 -5.45
CA GLY A 287 27.07 0.73 -5.23
C GLY A 287 28.16 0.59 -6.30
N GLU A 288 27.84 0.15 -7.52
CA GLU A 288 28.73 0.30 -8.68
C GLU A 288 28.32 1.45 -9.63
N GLY A 289 27.49 2.38 -9.16
CA GLY A 289 27.11 3.56 -9.94
C GLY A 289 26.74 4.75 -9.06
N SER A 290 27.75 5.38 -8.44
CA SER A 290 27.69 6.79 -8.06
C SER A 290 28.35 7.62 -9.15
#